data_AF-A0A1C6L7N4-F1
#
_entry.id   AF-A0A1C6L7N4-F1
#
_cell.length_a   1.000
_cell.length_b   1.000
_cell.length_c   1.000
_cell.angle_alpha   90.00
_cell.angle_beta   90.00
_cell.angle_gamma   90.00
#
_symmetry.space_group_name_H-M   'P 1'
#
loop_
_entity.id
_entity.type
_entity.pdbx_description
1 polymer ?
#
loop_
_entity_poly.entity_id
_entity_poly.type
_entity_poly.pdbx_seq_one_letter_code
_entity_poly.pdbx_strand_id
1 'polypeptide(L)'
;MKKQIIFSMVALIAVLVLVIVRITIGYDIEKKEILDDEYYNRRVKAEWKMQEKADGDALETFRQLKKNPEDRAQCVEEVTDCLQYALDHFAELDKGQEADIEITAKLCYAHSFITALYMHSDYDQTVHTAKEKRFWKCLVNRYIHLYRNYAINATSNHQEKAELLEIEALARKLLPNLDEEAAIFVNRLADVMEESSH
;
A
#
# COMPACT_ATOMS: atom_id res chain seq x y z
N MET A 1 1.28 -49.74 29.47
CA MET A 1 1.51 -48.97 28.23
C MET A 1 0.40 -47.99 27.87
N LYS A 2 -0.91 -48.30 28.02
CA LYS A 2 -2.00 -47.34 27.70
C LYS A 2 -2.04 -46.05 28.56
N LYS A 3 -1.65 -46.11 29.84
CA LYS A 3 -1.66 -44.93 30.74
C LYS A 3 -0.59 -43.87 30.41
N GLN A 4 0.58 -44.27 29.93
CA GLN A 4 1.68 -43.34 29.57
C GLN A 4 1.39 -42.52 28.30
N ILE A 5 0.63 -43.08 27.36
CA ILE A 5 0.21 -42.40 26.13
C ILE A 5 -0.79 -41.27 26.45
N ILE A 6 -1.72 -41.52 27.39
CA ILE A 6 -2.72 -40.51 27.79
C ILE A 6 -2.04 -39.32 28.49
N PHE A 7 -1.12 -39.57 29.43
CA PHE A 7 -0.37 -38.48 30.09
C PHE A 7 0.48 -37.66 29.11
N SER A 8 1.07 -38.31 28.10
CA SER A 8 1.86 -37.62 27.06
C SER A 8 0.99 -36.77 26.13
N MET A 9 -0.21 -37.25 25.77
CA MET A 9 -1.19 -36.48 24.98
C MET A 9 -1.74 -35.28 25.77
N VAL A 10 -2.04 -35.44 27.06
CA VAL A 10 -2.55 -34.35 27.91
C VAL A 10 -1.48 -33.28 28.11
N ALA A 11 -0.21 -33.66 28.27
CA ALA A 11 0.90 -32.71 28.34
C ALA A 11 1.08 -31.95 27.01
N LEU A 12 0.99 -32.64 25.87
CA LEU A 12 1.05 -32.01 24.55
C LEU A 12 -0.09 -31.01 24.32
N ILE A 13 -1.32 -31.36 24.72
CA ILE A 13 -2.47 -30.46 24.62
C ILE A 13 -2.31 -29.26 25.55
N ALA A 14 -1.83 -29.46 26.78
CA ALA A 14 -1.61 -28.37 27.73
C ALA A 14 -0.54 -27.37 27.25
N VAL A 15 0.55 -27.85 26.64
CA VAL A 15 1.58 -27.00 26.03
C VAL A 15 1.02 -26.24 24.82
N LEU A 16 0.23 -26.91 23.96
CA LEU A 16 -0.39 -26.27 22.81
C LEU A 16 -1.35 -25.16 23.23
N VAL A 17 -2.17 -25.41 24.26
CA VAL A 17 -3.09 -24.41 24.83
C VAL A 17 -2.31 -23.26 25.46
N LEU A 18 -1.21 -23.50 26.17
CA LEU A 18 -0.35 -22.45 26.72
C LEU A 18 0.30 -21.59 25.64
N VAL A 19 0.71 -22.18 24.52
CA VAL A 19 1.25 -21.45 23.36
C VAL A 19 0.16 -20.60 22.71
N ILE A 20 -1.02 -21.17 22.46
CA ILE A 20 -2.15 -20.43 21.89
C ILE A 20 -2.55 -19.27 22.82
N VAL A 21 -2.70 -19.51 24.12
CA VAL A 21 -3.04 -18.47 25.09
C VAL A 21 -1.96 -17.39 25.19
N ARG A 22 -0.67 -17.74 25.16
CA ARG A 22 0.41 -16.73 25.12
C ARG A 22 0.44 -15.94 23.83
N ILE A 23 0.14 -16.56 22.69
CA ILE A 23 0.01 -15.85 21.41
C ILE A 23 -1.20 -14.92 21.47
N THR A 24 -2.38 -15.38 21.91
CA THR A 24 -3.60 -14.56 21.99
C THR A 24 -3.45 -13.41 23.00
N ILE A 25 -2.90 -13.67 24.19
CA ILE A 25 -2.64 -12.63 25.20
C ILE A 25 -1.54 -11.68 24.73
N GLY A 26 -0.47 -12.17 24.10
CA GLY A 26 0.56 -11.32 23.50
C GLY A 26 -0.02 -10.40 22.42
N TYR A 27 -0.90 -10.93 21.57
CA TYR A 27 -1.60 -10.19 20.51
C TYR A 27 -2.59 -9.16 21.06
N ASP A 28 -3.31 -9.47 22.16
CA ASP A 28 -4.25 -8.56 22.81
C ASP A 28 -3.54 -7.48 23.67
N ILE A 29 -2.38 -7.80 24.25
CA ILE A 29 -1.55 -6.83 24.98
C ILE A 29 -0.84 -5.89 23.99
N GLU A 30 -0.22 -6.40 22.91
CA GLU A 30 0.36 -5.57 21.85
C GLU A 30 -0.67 -4.61 21.24
N LYS A 31 -1.89 -5.10 20.95
CA LYS A 31 -2.96 -4.22 20.44
C LYS A 31 -3.36 -3.12 21.42
N LYS A 32 -3.38 -3.40 22.73
CA LYS A 32 -3.72 -2.38 23.74
C LYS A 32 -2.62 -1.36 23.94
N GLU A 33 -1.35 -1.79 24.00
CA GLU A 33 -0.22 -0.87 24.16
C GLU A 33 -0.02 0.04 22.94
N ILE A 34 -0.24 -0.48 21.72
CA ILE A 34 -0.14 0.32 20.49
C ILE A 34 -1.29 1.35 20.36
N LEU A 35 -2.50 1.01 20.82
CA LEU A 35 -3.66 1.92 20.77
C LEU A 35 -3.59 3.08 21.79
N ASP A 36 -2.88 2.90 22.91
CA ASP A 36 -2.69 3.94 23.93
C ASP A 36 -1.41 4.79 23.71
N ASP A 37 -0.64 4.54 22.66
CA ASP A 37 0.55 5.33 22.30
C ASP A 37 0.15 6.67 21.62
N GLU A 38 0.40 7.78 22.30
CA GLU A 38 0.11 9.13 21.82
C GLU A 38 0.84 9.46 20.51
N TYR A 39 2.06 8.95 20.34
CA TYR A 39 2.84 9.16 19.12
C TYR A 39 2.23 8.41 17.95
N TYR A 40 1.91 7.12 18.14
CA TYR A 40 1.23 6.30 17.13
C TYR A 40 -0.09 6.93 16.69
N ASN A 41 -0.92 7.37 17.64
CA ASN A 41 -2.20 8.01 17.34
C ASN A 41 -2.04 9.32 16.56
N ARG A 42 -1.02 10.13 16.88
CA ARG A 42 -0.69 11.34 16.11
C ARG A 42 -0.28 11.02 14.67
N ARG A 43 0.55 9.99 14.48
CA ARG A 43 0.99 9.53 13.16
C ARG A 43 -0.19 9.05 12.33
N VAL A 44 -0.99 8.13 12.86
CA VAL A 44 -2.17 7.59 12.16
C VAL A 44 -3.13 8.71 11.76
N LYS A 45 -3.36 9.69 12.64
CA LYS A 45 -4.21 10.85 12.31
C LYS A 45 -3.64 11.71 11.18
N ALA A 46 -2.32 11.88 11.13
CA ALA A 46 -1.65 12.63 10.07
C ALA A 46 -1.71 11.88 8.73
N GLU A 47 -1.44 10.58 8.74
CA GLU A 47 -1.52 9.70 7.57
C GLU A 47 -2.95 9.65 7.02
N TRP A 48 -3.95 9.45 7.88
CA TRP A 48 -5.36 9.43 7.49
C TRP A 48 -5.81 10.74 6.82
N LYS A 49 -5.43 11.89 7.39
CA LYS A 49 -5.72 13.19 6.80
C LYS A 49 -5.12 13.33 5.40
N MET A 50 -3.90 12.83 5.21
CA MET A 50 -3.22 12.87 3.92
C MET A 50 -3.83 11.89 2.92
N GLN A 51 -4.32 10.74 3.36
CA GLN A 51 -5.09 9.81 2.54
C GLN A 51 -6.40 10.44 2.04
N GLU A 52 -7.20 11.07 2.92
CA GLU A 52 -8.43 11.75 2.52
C GLU A 52 -8.17 12.88 1.50
N LYS A 53 -7.09 13.63 1.71
CA LYS A 53 -6.65 14.66 0.78
C LYS A 53 -6.29 14.05 -0.58
N ALA A 54 -5.48 12.98 -0.56
CA ALA A 54 -5.05 12.30 -1.77
C ALA A 54 -6.21 11.73 -2.59
N ASP A 55 -7.21 11.14 -1.94
CA ASP A 55 -8.43 10.65 -2.59
C ASP A 55 -9.19 11.79 -3.28
N GLY A 56 -9.33 12.94 -2.60
CA GLY A 56 -9.97 14.14 -3.16
C GLY A 56 -9.23 14.70 -4.38
N ASP A 57 -7.91 14.90 -4.26
CA ASP A 57 -7.06 15.43 -5.31
C ASP A 57 -7.02 14.46 -6.52
N ALA A 58 -6.95 13.15 -6.27
CA ALA A 58 -6.99 12.13 -7.31
C ALA A 58 -8.32 12.11 -8.06
N LEU A 59 -9.46 12.25 -7.36
CA LEU A 59 -10.78 12.34 -7.99
C LEU A 59 -10.91 13.60 -8.87
N GLU A 60 -10.35 14.72 -8.42
CA GLU A 60 -10.33 15.95 -9.22
C GLU A 60 -9.50 15.75 -10.50
N THR A 61 -8.27 15.25 -10.36
CA THR A 61 -7.36 14.95 -11.47
C THR A 61 -8.00 13.97 -12.45
N PHE A 62 -8.64 12.91 -11.93
CA PHE A 62 -9.40 11.95 -12.71
C PHE A 62 -10.49 12.62 -13.55
N ARG A 63 -11.29 13.51 -12.94
CA ARG A 63 -12.36 14.24 -13.64
C ARG A 63 -11.83 15.20 -14.69
N GLN A 64 -10.66 15.81 -14.47
CA GLN A 64 -9.98 16.67 -15.43
C GLN A 64 -9.52 15.85 -16.64
N LEU A 65 -8.78 14.76 -16.41
CA LEU A 65 -8.36 13.83 -17.47
C LEU A 65 -9.51 13.30 -18.31
N LYS A 66 -10.64 12.95 -17.68
CA LYS A 66 -11.83 12.45 -18.39
C LYS A 66 -12.46 13.52 -19.30
N LYS A 67 -12.35 14.80 -18.94
CA LYS A 67 -12.92 15.92 -19.72
C LYS A 67 -11.97 16.41 -20.80
N ASN A 68 -10.68 16.51 -20.48
CA ASN A 68 -9.67 17.12 -21.31
C ASN A 68 -8.45 16.17 -21.42
N PRO A 69 -8.36 15.38 -22.50
CA PRO A 69 -7.21 14.50 -22.71
C PRO A 69 -5.86 15.23 -22.85
N GLU A 70 -5.86 16.56 -23.05
CA GLU A 70 -4.65 17.39 -23.07
C GLU A 70 -4.02 17.56 -21.68
N ASP A 71 -4.79 17.33 -20.60
CA ASP A 71 -4.31 17.42 -19.20
C ASP A 71 -3.43 16.21 -18.79
N ARG A 72 -3.18 15.28 -19.72
CA ARG A 72 -2.30 14.11 -19.48
C ARG A 72 -0.92 14.50 -19.00
N ALA A 73 -0.33 15.56 -19.56
CA ALA A 73 1.02 15.99 -19.19
C ALA A 73 1.11 16.41 -17.72
N GLN A 74 0.10 17.12 -17.22
CA GLN A 74 0.02 17.51 -15.81
C GLN A 74 -0.13 16.28 -14.90
N CYS A 75 -1.00 15.32 -15.28
CA CYS A 75 -1.11 14.10 -14.49
C CYS A 75 0.18 13.26 -14.50
N VAL A 76 0.94 13.25 -15.61
CA VAL A 76 2.28 12.63 -15.64
C VAL A 76 3.19 13.29 -14.61
N GLU A 77 3.24 14.62 -14.59
CA GLU A 77 4.05 15.38 -13.62
C GLU A 77 3.68 15.05 -12.17
N GLU A 78 2.38 15.08 -11.83
CA GLU A 78 1.91 14.76 -10.48
C GLU A 78 2.21 13.31 -10.06
N VAL A 79 2.07 12.35 -10.98
CA VAL A 79 2.43 10.94 -10.73
C VAL A 79 3.93 10.77 -10.58
N THR A 80 4.74 11.43 -11.41
CA THR A 80 6.20 11.46 -11.29
C THR A 80 6.62 12.00 -9.94
N ASP A 81 6.10 13.14 -9.51
CA ASP A 81 6.44 13.77 -8.24
C ASP A 81 6.09 12.87 -7.04
N CYS A 82 4.90 12.25 -7.08
CA CYS A 82 4.49 11.30 -6.04
C CYS A 82 5.41 10.07 -6.01
N LEU A 83 5.75 9.50 -7.17
CA LEU A 83 6.65 8.34 -7.24
C LEU A 83 8.07 8.69 -6.81
N GLN A 84 8.61 9.84 -7.22
CA GLN A 84 9.93 10.30 -6.81
C GLN A 84 9.99 10.41 -5.28
N TYR A 85 8.98 11.07 -4.68
CA TYR A 85 8.89 11.20 -3.24
C TYR A 85 8.84 9.83 -2.54
N ALA A 86 8.03 8.91 -3.06
CA ALA A 86 7.91 7.55 -2.55
C ALA A 86 9.24 6.78 -2.59
N LEU A 87 9.96 6.88 -3.70
CA LEU A 87 11.25 6.19 -3.90
C LEU A 87 12.35 6.77 -3.02
N ASP A 88 12.40 8.11 -2.88
CA ASP A 88 13.41 8.80 -2.06
C ASP A 88 13.27 8.52 -0.57
N HIS A 89 12.05 8.30 -0.10
CA HIS A 89 11.74 8.15 1.33
C HIS A 89 11.34 6.72 1.72
N PHE A 90 11.54 5.74 0.83
CA PHE A 90 11.20 4.33 1.09
C PHE A 90 11.80 3.78 2.39
N ALA A 91 13.05 4.16 2.69
CA ALA A 91 13.75 3.72 3.90
C ALA A 91 13.11 4.20 5.22
N GLU A 92 12.23 5.19 5.19
CA GLU A 92 11.47 5.59 6.39
C GLU A 92 10.50 4.52 6.86
N LEU A 93 10.05 3.62 5.97
CA LEU A 93 9.20 2.50 6.34
C LEU A 93 9.88 1.52 7.30
N ASP A 94 11.20 1.34 7.15
CA ASP A 94 11.98 0.42 7.97
C ASP A 94 12.21 0.96 9.39
N LYS A 95 11.97 2.24 9.62
CA LYS A 95 12.08 2.86 10.94
C LYS A 95 10.89 2.56 11.84
N GLY A 96 9.81 1.98 11.30
CA GLY A 96 8.63 1.63 12.08
C GLY A 96 8.10 2.83 12.86
N GLN A 97 8.11 2.75 14.19
CA GLN A 97 7.65 3.82 15.09
C GLN A 97 8.60 5.02 15.17
N GLU A 98 9.87 4.88 14.77
CA GLU A 98 10.84 5.99 14.76
C GLU A 98 10.76 6.85 13.49
N ALA A 99 9.90 6.48 12.53
CA ALA A 99 9.71 7.21 11.29
C ALA A 99 9.13 8.62 11.55
N ASP A 100 9.61 9.60 10.79
CA ASP A 100 9.13 10.98 10.89
C ASP A 100 7.67 11.11 10.43
N ILE A 101 6.81 11.66 11.27
CA ILE A 101 5.36 11.77 11.00
C ILE A 101 5.06 12.57 9.74
N GLU A 102 5.80 13.65 9.47
CA GLU A 102 5.56 14.45 8.27
C GLU A 102 5.96 13.70 7.01
N ILE A 103 7.05 12.93 7.09
CA ILE A 103 7.50 12.10 5.97
C ILE A 103 6.53 10.96 5.72
N THR A 104 6.09 10.22 6.75
CA THR A 104 5.13 9.12 6.56
C THR A 104 3.77 9.60 6.09
N ALA A 105 3.32 10.78 6.55
CA ALA A 105 2.08 11.38 6.07
C ALA A 105 2.16 11.76 4.58
N LYS A 106 3.28 12.32 4.12
CA LYS A 106 3.50 12.62 2.70
C LYS A 106 3.68 11.35 1.85
N LEU A 107 4.33 10.32 2.37
CA LEU A 107 4.37 9.00 1.72
C LEU A 107 2.95 8.46 1.55
N CYS A 108 2.15 8.50 2.62
CA CYS A 108 0.75 8.08 2.59
C CYS A 108 -0.04 8.85 1.52
N TYR A 109 0.17 10.16 1.38
CA TYR A 109 -0.41 10.95 0.29
C TYR A 109 -0.01 10.43 -1.09
N ALA A 110 1.30 10.33 -1.36
CA ALA A 110 1.82 9.94 -2.66
C ALA A 110 1.29 8.57 -3.13
N HIS A 111 1.28 7.59 -2.23
CA HIS A 111 0.77 6.26 -2.53
C HIS A 111 -0.76 6.23 -2.70
N SER A 112 -1.48 6.94 -1.83
CA SER A 112 -2.95 7.00 -1.88
C SER A 112 -3.43 7.74 -3.13
N PHE A 113 -2.72 8.79 -3.56
CA PHE A 113 -3.08 9.56 -4.75
C PHE A 113 -3.04 8.68 -6.00
N ILE A 114 -1.93 7.97 -6.22
CA ILE A 114 -1.78 7.07 -7.38
C ILE A 114 -2.77 5.90 -7.29
N THR A 115 -3.05 5.42 -6.08
CA THR A 115 -4.05 4.36 -5.84
C THR A 115 -5.47 4.84 -6.18
N ALA A 116 -5.85 6.01 -5.70
CA ALA A 116 -7.17 6.58 -5.91
C ALA A 116 -7.41 6.95 -7.38
N LEU A 117 -6.38 7.43 -8.08
CA LEU A 117 -6.44 7.72 -9.52
C LEU A 117 -6.94 6.53 -10.33
N TYR A 118 -6.49 5.32 -10.01
CA TYR A 118 -6.98 4.11 -10.67
C TYR A 118 -8.32 3.64 -10.12
N MET A 119 -8.55 3.71 -8.80
CA MET A 119 -9.81 3.24 -8.20
C MET A 119 -11.02 4.04 -8.70
N HIS A 120 -10.83 5.30 -9.07
CA HIS A 120 -11.89 6.16 -9.60
C HIS A 120 -12.23 5.93 -11.08
N SER A 121 -11.48 5.09 -11.82
CA SER A 121 -11.76 4.83 -13.25
C SER A 121 -12.98 3.94 -13.54
N ASP A 122 -13.91 3.84 -12.59
CA ASP A 122 -15.06 2.91 -12.59
C ASP A 122 -14.61 1.45 -12.82
N TYR A 123 -13.73 0.99 -11.94
CA TYR A 123 -13.42 -0.43 -11.81
C TYR A 123 -14.65 -1.18 -11.28
N ASP A 124 -15.48 -1.69 -12.18
CA ASP A 124 -16.34 -2.82 -11.87
C ASP A 124 -15.43 -4.06 -11.81
N GLN A 125 -15.31 -4.70 -10.65
CA GLN A 125 -14.34 -5.78 -10.37
C GLN A 125 -14.55 -7.06 -11.23
N THR A 126 -15.42 -6.98 -12.23
CA THR A 126 -15.97 -8.08 -13.01
C THR A 126 -15.49 -8.09 -14.47
N VAL A 127 -14.84 -7.03 -14.95
CA VAL A 127 -14.32 -6.95 -16.32
C VAL A 127 -12.79 -7.15 -16.32
N HIS A 128 -12.30 -7.89 -17.31
CA HIS A 128 -10.89 -8.22 -17.51
C HIS A 128 -10.46 -7.90 -18.95
N THR A 129 -10.67 -6.65 -19.38
CA THR A 129 -10.35 -6.20 -20.73
C THR A 129 -8.85 -6.30 -21.01
N ALA A 130 -8.50 -6.28 -22.29
CA ALA A 130 -7.11 -6.24 -22.70
C ALA A 130 -6.41 -4.95 -22.24
N LYS A 131 -7.11 -3.82 -22.13
CA LYS A 131 -6.55 -2.56 -21.64
C LYS A 131 -6.29 -2.62 -20.14
N GLU A 132 -7.22 -3.14 -19.35
CA GLU A 132 -7.04 -3.36 -17.91
C GLU A 132 -5.86 -4.30 -17.62
N LYS A 133 -5.77 -5.43 -18.32
CA LYS A 133 -4.64 -6.36 -18.18
C LYS A 133 -3.29 -5.72 -18.49
N ARG A 134 -3.25 -4.73 -19.39
CA ARG A 134 -2.04 -3.94 -19.67
C ARG A 134 -1.77 -2.94 -18.55
N PHE A 135 -2.79 -2.26 -18.04
CA PHE A 135 -2.68 -1.35 -16.90
C PHE A 135 -2.12 -2.07 -15.66
N TRP A 136 -2.63 -3.25 -15.31
CA TRP A 136 -2.12 -4.07 -14.19
C TRP A 136 -0.67 -4.53 -14.31
N LYS A 137 -0.11 -4.51 -15.53
CA LYS A 137 1.28 -4.87 -15.77
C LYS A 137 2.24 -3.67 -15.68
N CYS A 138 1.72 -2.44 -15.55
CA CYS A 138 2.56 -1.25 -15.39
C CYS A 138 3.40 -1.36 -14.12
N LEU A 139 4.67 -0.97 -14.19
CA LEU A 139 5.57 -1.07 -13.04
C LEU A 139 5.11 -0.18 -11.89
N VAL A 140 4.60 1.03 -12.20
CA VAL A 140 3.99 1.96 -11.23
C VAL A 140 2.88 1.28 -10.43
N ASN A 141 1.91 0.65 -11.10
CA ASN A 141 0.78 0.01 -10.44
C ASN A 141 1.26 -1.14 -9.53
N ARG A 142 2.15 -2.00 -10.03
CA ARG A 142 2.73 -3.10 -9.25
C ARG A 142 3.47 -2.62 -8.01
N TYR A 143 4.25 -1.53 -8.15
CA TYR A 143 5.00 -0.93 -7.05
C TYR A 143 4.07 -0.36 -5.98
N ILE A 144 3.10 0.46 -6.37
CA ILE A 144 2.16 1.08 -5.43
C ILE A 144 1.30 0.03 -4.71
N HIS A 145 0.88 -1.03 -5.40
CA HIS A 145 0.12 -2.12 -4.78
C HIS A 145 0.92 -2.89 -3.73
N LEU A 146 2.16 -3.26 -4.06
CA LEU A 146 3.04 -3.97 -3.13
C LEU A 146 3.42 -3.08 -1.95
N TYR A 147 3.74 -1.81 -2.21
CA TYR A 147 4.03 -0.84 -1.16
C TYR A 147 2.84 -0.67 -0.20
N ARG A 148 1.62 -0.49 -0.73
CA ARG A 148 0.41 -0.31 0.09
C ARG A 148 0.18 -1.52 0.99
N ASN A 149 0.32 -2.73 0.44
CA ASN A 149 0.20 -3.96 1.23
C ASN A 149 1.27 -4.03 2.32
N TYR A 150 2.53 -3.74 1.98
CA TYR A 150 3.63 -3.73 2.95
C TYR A 150 3.43 -2.67 4.04
N ALA A 151 3.01 -1.44 3.70
CA ALA A 151 2.77 -0.37 4.66
C ALA A 151 1.60 -0.68 5.61
N ILE A 152 0.53 -1.32 5.11
CA ILE A 152 -0.57 -1.79 5.95
C ILE A 152 -0.08 -2.90 6.90
N ASN A 153 0.69 -3.86 6.38
CA ASN A 153 1.20 -4.99 7.16
C ASN A 153 2.32 -4.61 8.14
N ALA A 154 3.07 -3.54 7.86
CA ALA A 154 4.11 -3.01 8.74
C ALA A 154 3.58 -2.62 10.12
N THR A 155 2.32 -2.19 10.19
CA THR A 155 1.66 -1.88 11.48
C THR A 155 1.32 -3.11 12.31
N SER A 156 1.45 -4.32 11.77
CA SER A 156 1.06 -5.59 12.41
C SER A 156 2.24 -6.46 12.88
N ASN A 157 3.50 -5.98 12.84
CA ASN A 157 4.72 -6.75 13.17
C ASN A 157 4.90 -8.05 12.34
N HIS A 158 4.14 -8.21 11.24
CA HIS A 158 4.26 -9.32 10.28
C HIS A 158 4.85 -8.85 8.95
N GLN A 159 5.99 -8.14 9.03
CA GLN A 159 6.73 -7.74 7.84
C GLN A 159 7.40 -8.96 7.21
N GLU A 160 6.97 -9.34 6.01
CA GLU A 160 7.68 -10.33 5.22
C GLU A 160 8.86 -9.66 4.52
N LYS A 161 10.08 -10.07 4.89
CA LYS A 161 11.32 -9.64 4.23
C LYS A 161 11.28 -9.83 2.70
N ALA A 162 10.49 -10.79 2.22
CA ALA A 162 10.29 -11.02 0.79
C ALA A 162 9.57 -9.84 0.10
N GLU A 163 8.51 -9.29 0.70
CA GLU A 163 7.77 -8.14 0.14
C GLU A 163 8.66 -6.90 0.03
N LEU A 164 9.44 -6.61 1.08
CA LEU A 164 10.40 -5.49 1.06
C LEU A 164 11.40 -5.62 -0.09
N LEU A 165 11.99 -6.81 -0.27
CA LEU A 165 12.94 -7.09 -1.35
C LEU A 165 12.30 -6.95 -2.74
N GLU A 166 11.02 -7.34 -2.89
CA GLU A 166 10.28 -7.15 -4.14
C GLU A 166 10.04 -5.67 -4.44
N ILE A 167 9.69 -4.87 -3.43
CA ILE A 167 9.52 -3.42 -3.58
C ILE A 167 10.85 -2.77 -3.95
N GLU A 168 11.95 -3.11 -3.29
CA GLU A 168 13.30 -2.63 -3.64
C GLU A 168 13.72 -3.00 -5.06
N ALA A 169 13.36 -4.20 -5.52
CA ALA A 169 13.66 -4.65 -6.88
C ALA A 169 12.84 -3.88 -7.93
N LEU A 170 11.61 -3.48 -7.60
CA LEU A 170 10.79 -2.62 -8.45
C LEU A 170 11.27 -1.17 -8.43
N ALA A 171 11.63 -0.64 -7.26
CA ALA A 171 12.20 0.69 -7.10
C ALA A 171 13.44 0.89 -7.97
N ARG A 172 14.36 -0.10 -7.98
CA ARG A 172 15.56 -0.08 -8.84
C ARG A 172 15.27 -0.07 -10.35
N LYS A 173 14.10 -0.52 -10.77
CA LYS A 173 13.65 -0.48 -12.18
C LYS A 173 12.93 0.81 -12.53
N LEU A 174 12.14 1.34 -11.58
CA LEU A 174 11.39 2.57 -11.74
C LEU A 174 12.29 3.81 -11.75
N LEU A 175 13.21 3.91 -10.79
CA LEU A 175 14.04 5.11 -10.61
C LEU A 175 14.76 5.59 -11.88
N PRO A 176 15.42 4.74 -12.69
CA PRO A 176 16.07 5.21 -13.92
C PRO A 176 15.11 5.56 -15.07
N ASN A 177 13.83 5.17 -14.99
CA ASN A 177 12.82 5.35 -16.05
C ASN A 177 11.56 6.06 -15.52
N LEU A 178 11.69 6.89 -14.49
CA LEU A 178 10.56 7.37 -13.70
C LEU A 178 9.50 8.06 -14.56
N ASP A 179 9.94 9.04 -15.36
CA ASP A 179 9.07 9.82 -16.25
C ASP A 179 8.39 8.96 -17.31
N GLU A 180 9.13 7.99 -17.88
CA GLU A 180 8.61 7.08 -18.90
C GLU A 180 7.54 6.17 -18.30
N GLU A 181 7.78 5.59 -17.13
CA GLU A 181 6.85 4.69 -16.45
C GLU A 181 5.62 5.43 -15.92
N ALA A 182 5.77 6.67 -15.45
CA ALA A 182 4.65 7.55 -15.10
C ALA A 182 3.79 7.86 -16.33
N ALA A 183 4.41 8.21 -17.46
CA ALA A 183 3.68 8.45 -18.71
C ALA A 183 2.96 7.19 -19.22
N ILE A 184 3.58 6.01 -19.13
CA ILE A 184 2.94 4.73 -19.46
C ILE A 184 1.72 4.51 -18.55
N PHE A 185 1.86 4.71 -17.25
CA PHE A 185 0.77 4.56 -16.29
C PHE A 185 -0.42 5.47 -16.62
N VAL A 186 -0.19 6.77 -16.82
CA VAL A 186 -1.25 7.75 -17.11
C VAL A 186 -1.93 7.47 -18.44
N ASN A 187 -1.17 7.12 -19.49
CA ASN A 187 -1.76 6.75 -20.77
C ASN A 187 -2.60 5.48 -20.68
N ARG A 188 -2.17 4.50 -19.88
CA ARG A 188 -2.93 3.26 -19.65
C ARG A 188 -4.17 3.49 -18.80
N LEU A 189 -4.12 4.45 -17.88
CA LEU A 189 -5.29 4.89 -17.13
C LEU A 189 -6.31 5.54 -18.05
N ALA A 190 -5.88 6.47 -18.91
CA ALA A 190 -6.76 7.12 -19.90
C ALA A 190 -7.39 6.10 -20.87
N ASP A 191 -6.60 5.13 -21.35
CA ASP A 191 -7.05 3.99 -22.15
C ASP A 191 -8.25 3.25 -21.51
N VAL A 192 -8.21 3.04 -20.19
CA VAL A 192 -9.25 2.38 -19.40
C VAL A 192 -10.47 3.30 -19.20
N MET A 193 -10.26 4.60 -18.96
CA MET A 193 -11.34 5.59 -18.85
C MET A 193 -12.19 5.71 -20.11
N GLU A 194 -11.56 5.58 -21.28
CA GLU A 194 -12.25 5.56 -22.58
C GLU A 194 -13.15 4.33 -22.72
N GLU A 195 -12.76 3.17 -22.18
CA GLU A 195 -13.59 1.95 -22.22
C GLU A 195 -14.82 2.04 -21.32
N SER A 196 -14.69 2.63 -20.12
CA SER A 196 -15.82 2.79 -19.18
C SER A 196 -16.81 3.90 -19.58
N SER A 197 -16.52 4.63 -20.67
CA SER A 197 -17.40 5.69 -21.20
C SER A 197 -18.29 5.22 -22.38
N HIS A 198 -18.22 3.94 -22.76
CA HIS A 198 -18.99 3.32 -23.85
C HIS A 198 -19.94 2.24 -23.32
#